data_AF-M0PMI0-F1
#
_entry.id   AF-M0PMI0-F1
#
_cell.length_a   1.000
_cell.length_b   1.000
_cell.length_c   1.000
_cell.angle_alpha   90.00
_cell.angle_beta   90.00
_cell.angle_gamma   90.00
#
_symmetry.space_group_name_H-M   'P 1'
#
loop_
_entity.id
_entity.type
_entity.pdbx_description
1 polymer ?
#
loop_
_entity_poly.entity_id
_entity_poly.type
_entity_poly.pdbx_seq_one_letter_code
_entity_poly.pdbx_strand_id
1 'polypeptide(L)'
;MTLVPFSDLARAAYCPRQLYYVRRDDERSVPPKARERIDLAFRYDELVDAPERVLRQLPLHRSPAAYRRNLDRLREREAYDSLVDPASERGFLSGKDCHGTVHKVLEPSGEPDDPDETEPSPPPIPTLVSSGEPPENGVWEPQAVRAVGLAKALAWEREREIERALVEYPAVGVVREVRLTLRKKAAYREALRAARSIDGPPPRVDDDRCNACDYAAECGTRQRSLRSLLG
;
A
#
# COMPACT_ATOMS: atom_id res chain seq x y z
N MET A 1 -6.76 23.06 -3.21
CA MET A 1 -5.65 22.26 -2.64
C MET A 1 -5.33 21.15 -3.61
N THR A 2 -4.06 20.93 -3.94
CA THR A 2 -3.65 19.84 -4.85
C THR A 2 -3.81 18.48 -4.16
N LEU A 3 -4.34 17.50 -4.89
CA LEU A 3 -4.46 16.12 -4.40
C LEU A 3 -3.07 15.50 -4.28
N VAL A 4 -2.86 14.67 -3.25
CA VAL A 4 -1.59 13.97 -3.01
C VAL A 4 -1.67 12.53 -3.53
N PRO A 5 -0.73 12.06 -4.36
CA PRO A 5 -0.68 10.66 -4.78
C PRO A 5 -0.57 9.69 -3.58
N PHE A 6 -1.22 8.53 -3.64
CA PHE A 6 -1.10 7.50 -2.60
C PHE A 6 0.34 7.05 -2.35
N SER A 7 1.16 7.03 -3.40
CA SER A 7 2.58 6.71 -3.31
C SER A 7 3.39 7.82 -2.63
N ASP A 8 2.99 9.08 -2.79
CA ASP A 8 3.59 10.22 -2.09
C ASP A 8 3.22 10.19 -0.60
N LEU A 9 2.00 9.80 -0.22
CA LEU A 9 1.61 9.63 1.19
C LEU A 9 2.49 8.60 1.91
N ALA A 10 2.71 7.44 1.29
CA ALA A 10 3.59 6.41 1.83
C ALA A 10 5.02 6.94 1.99
N ARG A 11 5.55 7.64 0.97
CA ARG A 11 6.89 8.22 1.02
C ARG A 11 7.01 9.34 2.05
N ALA A 12 5.98 10.17 2.23
CA ALA A 12 5.98 11.20 3.27
C ALA A 12 6.00 10.57 4.67
N ALA A 13 5.28 9.47 4.89
CA ALA A 13 5.34 8.73 6.14
C ALA A 13 6.70 8.02 6.34
N TYR A 14 7.34 7.56 5.26
CA TYR A 14 8.64 6.89 5.32
C TYR A 14 9.80 7.88 5.50
N CYS A 15 9.92 8.87 4.62
CA CYS A 15 10.93 9.90 4.66
C CYS A 15 10.48 11.09 3.79
N PRO A 16 9.99 12.20 4.38
CA PRO A 16 9.62 13.39 3.63
C PRO A 16 10.75 13.91 2.73
N ARG A 17 12.01 13.75 3.18
CA ARG A 17 13.19 14.13 2.41
C ARG A 17 13.41 13.24 1.18
N GLN A 18 13.13 11.94 1.27
CA GLN A 18 13.12 11.08 0.08
C GLN A 18 12.05 11.54 -0.92
N LEU A 19 10.85 11.88 -0.43
CA LEU A 19 9.77 12.40 -1.30
C LEU A 19 10.18 13.67 -2.05
N TYR A 20 10.97 14.55 -1.43
CA TYR A 20 11.51 15.75 -2.09
C TYR A 20 12.32 15.42 -3.35
N TYR A 21 13.17 14.39 -3.29
CA TYR A 21 13.98 13.94 -4.43
C TYR A 21 13.13 13.21 -5.47
N VAL A 22 12.27 12.28 -5.04
CA VAL A 22 11.39 11.50 -5.94
C VAL A 22 10.42 12.39 -6.75
N ARG A 23 10.09 13.59 -6.28
CA ARG A 23 9.27 14.57 -7.04
C ARG A 23 10.03 15.30 -8.14
N ARG A 24 11.35 15.28 -8.09
CA ARG A 24 12.25 15.92 -9.07
C ARG A 24 12.88 14.91 -10.02
N ASP A 25 12.74 13.64 -9.70
CA ASP A 25 13.18 12.53 -10.52
C ASP A 25 12.15 12.26 -11.63
N ASP A 26 12.62 12.27 -12.87
CA ASP A 26 11.79 12.06 -14.06
C ASP A 26 11.42 10.57 -14.23
N GLU A 27 12.09 9.64 -13.54
CA GLU A 27 11.95 8.20 -13.76
C GLU A 27 11.19 7.49 -12.63
N ARG A 28 9.89 7.75 -12.52
CA ARG A 28 9.01 7.03 -11.58
C ARG A 28 8.56 5.69 -12.17
N SER A 29 9.35 4.63 -11.97
CA SER A 29 8.95 3.26 -12.35
C SER A 29 8.94 2.29 -11.17
N VAL A 30 8.13 1.23 -11.28
CA VAL A 30 8.15 0.09 -10.35
C VAL A 30 9.15 -0.93 -10.89
N PRO A 31 10.16 -1.36 -10.11
CA PRO A 31 11.15 -2.33 -10.58
C PRO A 31 10.50 -3.63 -11.10
N PRO A 32 11.02 -4.26 -12.17
CA PRO A 32 10.38 -5.44 -12.78
C PRO A 32 10.07 -6.57 -11.79
N LYS A 33 11.05 -6.93 -10.95
CA LYS A 33 10.87 -7.97 -9.91
C LYS A 33 9.83 -7.60 -8.85
N ALA A 34 9.65 -6.31 -8.57
CA ALA A 34 8.59 -5.85 -7.66
C ALA A 34 7.21 -5.99 -8.32
N ARG A 35 7.11 -5.72 -9.64
CA ARG A 35 5.89 -5.92 -10.42
C ARG A 35 5.49 -7.40 -10.48
N GLU A 36 6.43 -8.30 -10.79
CA GLU A 36 6.17 -9.75 -10.80
C GLU A 36 5.62 -10.24 -9.46
N ARG A 37 6.15 -9.73 -8.34
CA ARG A 37 5.63 -10.06 -7.00
C ARG A 37 4.24 -9.50 -6.77
N ILE A 38 3.96 -8.28 -7.20
CA ILE A 38 2.62 -7.68 -7.10
C ILE A 38 1.61 -8.49 -7.91
N ASP A 39 1.99 -8.96 -9.10
CA ASP A 39 1.12 -9.71 -10.00
C ASP A 39 0.66 -11.04 -9.41
N LEU A 40 1.42 -11.63 -8.47
CA LEU A 40 1.00 -12.83 -7.74
C LEU A 40 -0.29 -12.64 -6.94
N ALA A 41 -0.62 -11.41 -6.52
CA ALA A 41 -1.86 -11.14 -5.79
C ALA A 41 -3.11 -11.40 -6.65
N PHE A 42 -2.99 -11.32 -7.98
CA PHE A 42 -4.11 -11.46 -8.92
C PHE A 42 -4.23 -12.89 -9.47
N ARG A 43 -3.61 -13.86 -8.79
CA ARG A 43 -3.48 -15.24 -9.26
C ARG A 43 -3.69 -16.26 -8.14
N TYR A 44 -4.34 -15.90 -7.03
CA TYR A 44 -4.43 -16.82 -5.87
C TYR A 44 -5.23 -18.10 -6.20
N ASP A 45 -6.25 -18.00 -7.04
CA ASP A 45 -7.00 -19.13 -7.60
C ASP A 45 -6.11 -20.14 -8.32
N GLU A 46 -5.17 -19.65 -9.13
CA GLU A 46 -4.19 -20.48 -9.83
C GLU A 46 -3.14 -21.03 -8.85
N LEU A 47 -2.64 -20.16 -7.96
CA LEU A 47 -1.46 -20.44 -7.14
C LEU A 47 -1.74 -21.39 -5.97
N VAL A 48 -2.97 -21.44 -5.46
CA VAL A 48 -3.33 -22.32 -4.34
C VAL A 48 -3.15 -23.79 -4.71
N ASP A 49 -3.53 -24.17 -5.93
CA ASP A 49 -3.44 -25.54 -6.43
C ASP A 49 -2.23 -25.78 -7.37
N ALA A 50 -1.43 -24.74 -7.64
CA ALA A 50 -0.26 -24.82 -8.51
C ALA A 50 0.74 -25.90 -8.03
N PRO A 51 1.37 -26.70 -8.92
CA PRO A 51 2.32 -27.72 -8.53
C PRO A 51 3.65 -27.11 -8.03
N GLU A 52 4.40 -27.85 -7.20
CA GLU A 52 5.59 -27.29 -6.53
C GLU A 52 6.65 -26.78 -7.50
N ARG A 53 6.80 -27.47 -8.65
CA ARG A 53 7.68 -27.06 -9.74
C ARG A 53 7.38 -25.66 -10.27
N VAL A 54 6.11 -25.23 -10.27
CA VAL A 54 5.69 -23.89 -10.69
C VAL A 54 6.05 -22.88 -9.61
N LEU A 55 5.70 -23.17 -8.35
CA LEU A 55 6.01 -22.30 -7.21
C LEU A 55 7.51 -22.01 -7.07
N ARG A 56 8.39 -22.98 -7.38
CA ARG A 56 9.85 -22.81 -7.36
C ARG A 56 10.38 -21.79 -8.37
N GLN A 57 9.62 -21.49 -9.42
CA GLN A 57 10.00 -20.53 -10.46
C GLN A 57 9.51 -19.10 -10.16
N LEU A 58 8.66 -18.93 -9.15
CA LEU A 58 8.06 -17.64 -8.79
C LEU A 58 8.96 -16.84 -7.84
N PRO A 59 8.86 -15.50 -7.81
CA PRO A 59 9.68 -14.64 -6.97
C PRO A 59 9.21 -14.60 -5.50
N LEU A 60 8.98 -15.78 -4.91
CA LEU A 60 8.49 -15.95 -3.55
C LEU A 60 9.55 -15.54 -2.51
N HIS A 61 9.08 -15.04 -1.37
CA HIS A 61 9.91 -14.81 -0.17
C HIS A 61 9.89 -16.01 0.78
N ARG A 62 9.18 -17.08 0.42
CA ARG A 62 9.02 -18.30 1.21
C ARG A 62 9.29 -19.52 0.36
N SER A 63 9.67 -20.62 1.02
CA SER A 63 9.70 -21.93 0.35
C SER A 63 8.31 -22.29 -0.18
N PRO A 64 8.20 -23.06 -1.28
CA PRO A 64 6.91 -23.50 -1.82
C PRO A 64 5.99 -24.14 -0.77
N ALA A 65 6.53 -24.98 0.10
CA ALA A 65 5.74 -25.63 1.16
C ALA A 65 5.21 -24.62 2.20
N ALA A 66 6.00 -23.61 2.58
CA ALA A 66 5.54 -22.55 3.47
C ALA A 66 4.53 -21.62 2.79
N TYR A 67 4.71 -21.36 1.50
CA TYR A 67 3.78 -20.58 0.70
C TYR A 67 2.41 -21.24 0.59
N ARG A 68 2.35 -22.54 0.27
CA ARG A 68 1.09 -23.31 0.26
C ARG A 68 0.35 -23.21 1.57
N ARG A 69 1.03 -23.49 2.69
CA ARG A 69 0.41 -23.39 4.03
C ARG A 69 -0.16 -22.00 4.32
N ASN A 70 0.44 -20.95 3.76
CA ASN A 70 -0.09 -19.60 3.91
C ASN A 70 -1.32 -19.37 3.03
N LEU A 71 -1.32 -19.87 1.78
CA LEU A 71 -2.49 -19.82 0.90
C LEU A 71 -3.66 -20.67 1.41
N ASP A 72 -3.40 -21.84 1.98
CA ASP A 72 -4.44 -22.67 2.62
C ASP A 72 -5.14 -21.90 3.74
N ARG A 73 -4.37 -21.24 4.62
CA ARG A 73 -4.91 -20.37 5.67
C ARG A 73 -5.60 -19.11 5.13
N LEU A 74 -5.16 -18.62 3.96
CA LEU A 74 -5.80 -17.48 3.31
C LEU A 74 -7.17 -17.89 2.74
N ARG A 75 -7.28 -19.11 2.19
CA ARG A 75 -8.51 -19.72 1.67
C ARG A 75 -9.59 -19.91 2.72
N GLU A 76 -9.20 -20.10 3.97
CA GLU A 76 -10.12 -20.19 5.10
C GLU A 76 -10.75 -18.85 5.52
N ARG A 77 -10.30 -17.72 4.95
CA ARG A 77 -10.88 -16.40 5.29
C ARG A 77 -12.15 -16.15 4.50
N GLU A 78 -13.12 -15.53 5.17
CA GLU A 78 -14.36 -15.03 4.57
C GLU A 78 -14.13 -14.17 3.32
N ALA A 79 -13.10 -13.30 3.33
CA ALA A 79 -12.79 -12.42 2.21
C ALA A 79 -12.03 -13.11 1.06
N TYR A 80 -11.81 -14.43 1.09
CA TYR A 80 -10.99 -15.11 0.08
C TYR A 80 -11.59 -15.01 -1.32
N ASP A 81 -12.88 -15.25 -1.46
CA ASP A 81 -13.54 -15.24 -2.76
C ASP A 81 -13.47 -13.84 -3.38
N SER A 82 -13.75 -12.78 -2.62
CA SER A 82 -13.58 -11.41 -3.09
C SER A 82 -12.12 -11.03 -3.35
N LEU A 83 -11.14 -11.65 -2.68
CA LEU A 83 -9.71 -11.43 -2.96
C LEU A 83 -9.28 -12.06 -4.29
N VAL A 84 -9.89 -13.18 -4.67
CA VAL A 84 -9.68 -13.88 -5.93
C VAL A 84 -10.42 -13.19 -7.07
N ASP A 85 -11.67 -12.81 -6.84
CA ASP A 85 -12.55 -12.14 -7.81
C ASP A 85 -13.01 -10.78 -7.25
N PRO A 86 -12.14 -9.75 -7.28
CA PRO A 86 -12.48 -8.43 -6.76
C PRO A 86 -13.40 -7.68 -7.73
N ALA A 87 -14.32 -6.88 -7.18
CA ALA A 87 -15.20 -6.04 -7.99
C ALA A 87 -14.47 -5.00 -8.87
N SER A 88 -13.23 -4.64 -8.50
CA SER A 88 -12.36 -3.83 -9.35
C SER A 88 -10.91 -4.18 -9.11
N GLU A 89 -10.15 -4.36 -10.19
CA GLU A 89 -8.70 -4.46 -10.18
C GLU A 89 -8.05 -3.20 -10.73
N ARG A 90 -6.97 -2.76 -10.10
CA ARG A 90 -6.11 -1.66 -10.57
C ARG A 90 -6.89 -0.38 -10.92
N GLY A 91 -7.99 -0.14 -10.22
CA GLY A 91 -8.85 1.03 -10.39
C GLY A 91 -8.16 2.32 -9.93
N PHE A 92 -8.55 3.44 -10.53
CA PHE A 92 -8.13 4.77 -10.06
C PHE A 92 -9.18 5.31 -9.07
N LEU A 93 -8.71 5.78 -7.92
CA LEU A 93 -9.54 6.47 -6.92
C LEU A 93 -9.06 7.92 -6.77
N SER A 94 -10.00 8.84 -6.64
CA SER A 94 -9.78 10.26 -6.37
C SER A 94 -10.67 10.73 -5.23
N GLY A 95 -10.09 10.83 -4.04
CA GLY A 95 -10.75 11.39 -2.87
C GLY A 95 -10.65 12.90 -2.77
N LYS A 96 -11.12 13.43 -1.65
CA LYS A 96 -10.98 14.85 -1.28
C LYS A 96 -9.54 15.35 -1.23
N ASP A 97 -8.63 14.51 -0.71
CA ASP A 97 -7.26 14.93 -0.35
C ASP A 97 -6.16 14.18 -1.11
N CYS A 98 -6.46 12.99 -1.61
CA CYS A 98 -5.48 12.08 -2.20
C CYS A 98 -6.09 11.23 -3.32
N HIS A 99 -5.23 10.72 -4.19
CA HIS A 99 -5.64 9.96 -5.37
C HIS A 99 -4.60 8.93 -5.78
N GLY A 100 -4.96 8.04 -6.69
CA GLY A 100 -4.07 7.09 -7.33
C GLY A 100 -4.71 5.73 -7.55
N THR A 101 -3.89 4.73 -7.85
CA THR A 101 -4.37 3.37 -8.12
C THR A 101 -4.58 2.57 -6.82
N VAL A 102 -5.78 2.01 -6.67
CA VAL A 102 -6.08 0.92 -5.74
C VAL A 102 -5.81 -0.41 -6.44
N HIS A 103 -5.26 -1.41 -5.75
CA HIS A 103 -4.95 -2.68 -6.42
C HIS A 103 -6.19 -3.54 -6.57
N LYS A 104 -7.01 -3.64 -5.52
CA LYS A 104 -8.31 -4.30 -5.56
C LYS A 104 -9.33 -3.56 -4.72
N VAL A 105 -10.59 -3.60 -5.13
CA VAL A 105 -11.74 -3.25 -4.28
C VAL A 105 -12.57 -4.51 -4.10
N LEU A 106 -12.70 -4.94 -2.85
CA LEU A 106 -13.48 -6.13 -2.51
C LEU A 106 -14.87 -5.68 -2.12
N GLU A 107 -15.88 -6.14 -2.85
CA GLU A 107 -17.26 -6.05 -2.36
C GLU A 107 -17.50 -7.24 -1.43
N PRO A 108 -18.26 -7.06 -0.34
CA PRO A 108 -18.64 -8.17 0.53
C PRO A 108 -19.43 -9.18 -0.29
N SER A 109 -18.99 -10.43 -0.25
CA SER A 109 -19.70 -11.55 -0.87
C SER A 109 -20.88 -11.94 0.02
N GLY A 110 -22.09 -11.77 -0.51
CA GLY A 110 -23.34 -12.17 0.13
C GLY A 110 -24.51 -11.55 -0.62
N GLU A 111 -25.36 -12.39 -1.23
CA GLU A 111 -26.73 -11.95 -1.49
C GLU A 111 -27.38 -11.68 -0.13
N PRO A 112 -28.26 -10.68 0.01
CA PRO A 112 -29.02 -10.51 1.24
C PRO A 112 -29.68 -11.85 1.59
N ASP A 113 -29.48 -12.35 2.81
CA ASP A 113 -30.11 -13.61 3.25
C ASP A 113 -31.64 -13.46 3.26
N ASP A 114 -32.13 -12.20 3.32
CA ASP A 114 -33.53 -11.83 3.20
C ASP A 114 -33.71 -10.69 2.14
N PRO A 115 -34.54 -10.85 1.09
CA PRO A 115 -34.84 -9.76 0.16
C PRO A 115 -35.55 -8.55 0.82
N ASP A 116 -36.11 -8.70 2.02
CA ASP A 116 -36.66 -7.62 2.84
C ASP A 116 -35.65 -7.09 3.89
N GLU A 117 -34.42 -7.63 3.97
CA GLU A 117 -33.37 -7.10 4.86
C GLU A 117 -33.03 -5.66 4.48
N THR A 118 -33.38 -4.74 5.37
CA THR A 118 -33.18 -3.30 5.17
C THR A 118 -31.83 -2.83 5.73
N GLU A 119 -31.04 -3.76 6.31
CA GLU A 119 -29.70 -3.48 6.82
C GLU A 119 -28.75 -3.16 5.64
N PRO A 120 -27.96 -2.07 5.72
CA PRO A 120 -27.06 -1.72 4.64
C PRO A 120 -25.95 -2.78 4.50
N SER A 121 -25.81 -3.35 3.29
CA SER A 121 -24.75 -4.31 2.93
C SER A 121 -23.37 -3.85 3.44
N PRO A 122 -22.42 -4.72 3.81
CA PRO A 122 -21.17 -4.25 4.41
C PRO A 122 -20.40 -3.28 3.48
N PRO A 123 -19.58 -2.34 4.00
CA PRO A 123 -18.83 -1.43 3.15
C PRO A 123 -17.73 -2.16 2.36
N PRO A 124 -17.41 -1.72 1.12
CA PRO A 124 -16.34 -2.31 0.34
C PRO A 124 -14.97 -2.12 0.99
N ILE A 125 -14.04 -3.01 0.68
CA ILE A 125 -12.71 -3.05 1.30
C ILE A 125 -11.65 -2.77 0.24
N PRO A 126 -10.96 -1.62 0.28
CA PRO A 126 -9.86 -1.36 -0.63
C PRO A 126 -8.61 -2.10 -0.17
N THR A 127 -7.82 -2.54 -1.16
CA THR A 127 -6.66 -3.39 -0.93
C THR A 127 -5.40 -2.81 -1.57
N LEU A 128 -4.31 -2.83 -0.80
CA LEU A 128 -2.96 -2.47 -1.21
C LEU A 128 -2.11 -3.74 -1.37
N VAL A 129 -1.43 -3.91 -2.50
CA VAL A 129 -0.48 -5.01 -2.70
C VAL A 129 0.95 -4.50 -2.47
N SER A 130 1.73 -5.26 -1.69
CA SER A 130 3.13 -4.99 -1.37
C SER A 130 4.04 -6.05 -1.98
N SER A 131 5.10 -5.63 -2.67
CA SER A 131 6.15 -6.54 -3.17
C SER A 131 7.14 -7.02 -2.09
N GLY A 132 7.11 -6.41 -0.90
CA GLY A 132 7.99 -6.72 0.22
C GLY A 132 7.42 -7.78 1.17
N GLU A 133 8.10 -7.98 2.30
CA GLU A 133 7.62 -8.81 3.40
C GLU A 133 6.89 -7.97 4.47
N PRO A 134 5.87 -8.52 5.14
CA PRO A 134 5.26 -7.86 6.28
C PRO A 134 6.24 -7.79 7.46
N PRO A 135 6.08 -6.83 8.39
CA PRO A 135 6.71 -6.94 9.70
C PRO A 135 6.15 -8.17 10.43
N GLU A 136 6.82 -8.57 11.51
CA GLU A 136 6.35 -9.67 12.37
C GLU A 136 4.89 -9.45 12.80
N ASN A 137 4.58 -8.23 13.23
CA ASN A 137 3.25 -7.83 13.68
C ASN A 137 2.72 -6.62 12.91
N GLY A 138 1.47 -6.70 12.45
CA GLY A 138 0.77 -5.60 11.78
C GLY A 138 1.24 -5.36 10.34
N VAL A 139 1.44 -4.08 10.00
CA VAL A 139 1.89 -3.60 8.68
C VAL A 139 2.87 -2.45 8.88
N TRP A 140 3.76 -2.21 7.91
CA TRP A 140 4.67 -1.07 7.98
C TRP A 140 3.88 0.26 7.97
N GLU A 141 4.33 1.25 8.75
CA GLU A 141 3.65 2.54 8.87
C GLU A 141 3.37 3.22 7.51
N PRO A 142 4.30 3.27 6.54
CA PRO A 142 4.02 3.80 5.21
C PRO A 142 2.87 3.11 4.49
N GLN A 143 2.73 1.79 4.68
CA GLN A 143 1.64 1.00 4.09
C GLN A 143 0.33 1.27 4.81
N ALA A 144 0.34 1.39 6.15
CA ALA A 144 -0.85 1.78 6.92
C ALA A 144 -1.37 3.16 6.48
N VAL A 145 -0.49 4.15 6.34
CA VAL A 145 -0.85 5.49 5.85
C VAL A 145 -1.45 5.44 4.45
N ARG A 146 -0.85 4.67 3.54
CA ARG A 146 -1.39 4.48 2.19
C ARG A 146 -2.75 3.79 2.19
N ALA A 147 -2.92 2.75 3.02
CA ALA A 147 -4.19 2.05 3.17
C ALA A 147 -5.31 2.96 3.72
N VAL A 148 -4.99 3.84 4.68
CA VAL A 148 -5.94 4.87 5.15
C VAL A 148 -6.29 5.85 4.03
N GLY A 149 -5.32 6.26 3.20
CA GLY A 149 -5.56 7.11 2.04
C GLY A 149 -6.51 6.47 1.01
N LEU A 150 -6.29 5.19 0.70
CA LEU A 150 -7.16 4.39 -0.18
C LEU A 150 -8.59 4.32 0.36
N ALA A 151 -8.75 3.96 1.64
CA ALA A 151 -10.06 3.92 2.30
C ALA A 151 -10.76 5.28 2.31
N LYS A 152 -10.02 6.37 2.54
CA LYS A 152 -10.60 7.73 2.49
C LYS A 152 -11.00 8.18 1.09
N ALA A 153 -10.26 7.76 0.06
CA ALA A 153 -10.61 8.06 -1.32
C ALA A 153 -11.85 7.26 -1.76
N LEU A 154 -11.88 5.97 -1.46
CA LEU A 154 -13.06 5.13 -1.73
C LEU A 154 -14.30 5.64 -0.97
N ALA A 155 -14.14 6.00 0.30
CA ALA A 155 -15.23 6.56 1.11
C ALA A 155 -15.82 7.84 0.51
N TRP A 156 -14.97 8.66 -0.10
CA TRP A 156 -15.37 9.90 -0.76
C TRP A 156 -16.15 9.63 -2.05
N GLU A 157 -15.67 8.72 -2.90
CA GLU A 157 -16.35 8.38 -4.16
C GLU A 157 -17.65 7.63 -3.96
N ARG A 158 -17.74 6.81 -2.92
CA ARG A 158 -18.92 6.00 -2.59
C ARG A 158 -19.89 6.70 -1.63
N GLU A 159 -19.55 7.91 -1.18
CA GLU A 159 -20.30 8.64 -0.15
C GLU A 159 -20.65 7.78 1.06
N ARG A 160 -19.72 6.88 1.44
CA ARG A 160 -19.95 5.81 2.42
C ARG A 160 -18.74 5.64 3.32
N GLU A 161 -18.96 5.41 4.62
CA GLU A 161 -17.85 5.16 5.53
C GLU A 161 -17.14 3.84 5.21
N ILE A 162 -15.81 3.90 5.10
CA ILE A 162 -14.92 2.74 4.95
C ILE A 162 -14.08 2.63 6.21
N GLU A 163 -14.26 1.56 6.96
CA GLU A 163 -13.66 1.40 8.30
C GLU A 163 -12.31 0.68 8.28
N ARG A 164 -12.06 -0.11 7.23
CA ARG A 164 -10.87 -0.97 7.10
C ARG A 164 -10.37 -1.03 5.66
N ALA A 165 -9.10 -1.41 5.54
CA ALA A 165 -8.44 -1.72 4.28
C ALA A 165 -7.56 -2.96 4.48
N LEU A 166 -7.16 -3.62 3.39
CA LEU A 166 -6.25 -4.76 3.42
C LEU A 166 -4.89 -4.43 2.82
N VAL A 167 -3.86 -5.12 3.31
CA VAL A 167 -2.52 -5.13 2.71
C VAL A 167 -2.14 -6.57 2.38
N GLU A 168 -1.95 -6.86 1.10
CA GLU A 168 -1.52 -8.16 0.60
C GLU A 168 0.00 -8.22 0.45
N TYR A 169 0.58 -9.36 0.86
CA TYR A 169 1.98 -9.70 0.70
C TYR A 169 2.06 -10.99 -0.12
N PRO A 170 1.79 -10.92 -1.43
CA PRO A 170 1.54 -12.08 -2.28
C PRO A 170 2.76 -12.97 -2.50
N ALA A 171 3.99 -12.46 -2.35
CA ALA A 171 5.20 -13.29 -2.36
C ALA A 171 5.39 -14.11 -1.06
N VAL A 172 4.62 -13.79 -0.01
CA VAL A 172 4.55 -14.54 1.26
C VAL A 172 3.27 -15.36 1.35
N GLY A 173 2.18 -14.92 0.70
CA GLY A 173 0.85 -15.56 0.76
C GLY A 173 0.02 -15.10 1.96
N VAL A 174 0.24 -13.86 2.43
CA VAL A 174 -0.40 -13.33 3.65
C VAL A 174 -1.11 -12.02 3.37
N VAL A 175 -2.29 -11.86 3.98
CA VAL A 175 -3.07 -10.62 3.94
C VAL A 175 -3.25 -10.06 5.36
N ARG A 176 -3.02 -8.77 5.55
CA ARG A 176 -3.11 -8.07 6.85
C ARG A 176 -4.19 -6.99 6.81
N GLU A 177 -4.98 -6.90 7.88
CA GLU A 177 -6.00 -5.87 8.02
C GLU A 177 -5.41 -4.57 8.59
N VAL A 178 -5.90 -3.45 8.06
CA VAL A 178 -5.67 -2.11 8.57
C VAL A 178 -7.01 -1.47 8.94
N ARG A 179 -7.40 -1.58 10.22
CA ARG A 179 -8.49 -0.76 10.77
C ARG A 179 -8.11 0.71 10.82
N LEU A 180 -9.01 1.61 10.44
CA LEU A 180 -8.80 3.06 10.43
C LEU A 180 -8.95 3.67 11.84
N THR A 181 -8.08 3.28 12.77
CA THR A 181 -8.06 3.82 14.14
C THR A 181 -7.70 5.31 14.16
N LEU A 182 -8.01 6.00 15.27
CA LEU A 182 -7.65 7.42 15.45
C LEU A 182 -6.14 7.67 15.25
N ARG A 183 -5.29 6.78 15.77
CA ARG A 183 -3.82 6.86 15.59
C ARG A 183 -3.41 6.77 14.11
N LYS A 184 -3.97 5.83 13.35
CA LYS A 184 -3.68 5.69 11.92
C LYS A 184 -4.24 6.85 11.10
N LYS A 185 -5.45 7.35 11.45
CA LYS A 185 -6.02 8.57 10.87
C LYS A 185 -5.14 9.81 11.17
N ALA A 186 -4.48 9.86 12.33
CA ALA A 186 -3.54 10.92 12.68
C ALA A 186 -2.24 10.85 11.85
N ALA A 187 -1.61 9.67 11.77
CA ALA A 187 -0.42 9.45 10.93
C ALA A 187 -0.68 9.79 9.45
N TYR A 188 -1.86 9.43 8.92
CA TYR A 188 -2.29 9.85 7.59
C TYR A 188 -2.33 11.37 7.42
N ARG A 189 -2.92 12.10 8.38
CA ARG A 189 -3.00 13.57 8.32
C ARG A 189 -1.63 14.21 8.42
N GLU A 190 -0.73 13.66 9.23
CA GLU A 190 0.65 14.11 9.33
C GLU A 190 1.41 13.93 8.02
N ALA A 191 1.36 12.73 7.43
CA ALA A 191 1.96 12.45 6.14
C ALA A 191 1.38 13.33 5.02
N LEU A 192 0.06 13.57 5.02
CA LEU A 192 -0.60 14.45 4.06
C LEU A 192 -0.11 15.90 4.19
N ARG A 193 0.03 16.42 5.42
CA ARG A 193 0.58 17.77 5.65
C ARG A 193 2.03 17.85 5.21
N ALA A 194 2.85 16.88 5.61
CA ALA A 194 4.26 16.80 5.23
C ALA A 194 4.41 16.77 3.71
N ALA A 195 3.62 15.97 3.00
CA ALA A 195 3.64 15.90 1.54
C ALA A 195 3.21 17.22 0.86
N ARG A 196 2.30 17.97 1.46
CA ARG A 196 1.81 19.26 0.92
C ARG A 196 2.77 20.42 1.20
N SER A 197 3.58 20.36 2.25
CA SER A 197 4.48 21.43 2.67
C SER A 197 5.90 21.34 2.09
N ILE A 198 6.14 20.45 1.12
CA ILE A 198 7.48 20.28 0.53
C ILE A 198 7.73 21.38 -0.52
N ASP A 199 8.30 22.48 -0.07
CA ASP A 199 8.78 23.58 -0.93
C ASP A 199 10.32 23.62 -1.04
N GLY A 200 11.01 22.90 -0.16
CA GLY A 200 12.46 22.73 -0.09
C GLY A 200 12.81 21.39 0.57
N PRO A 201 14.10 21.00 0.66
CA PRO A 201 14.50 19.72 1.22
C PRO A 201 14.17 19.64 2.72
N PRO A 202 13.24 18.77 3.16
CA PRO A 202 12.90 18.58 4.56
C PRO A 202 14.11 18.11 5.41
N PRO A 203 14.06 18.21 6.75
CA PRO A 203 15.11 17.67 7.62
C PRO A 203 15.43 16.19 7.33
N ARG A 204 16.70 15.81 7.51
CA ARG A 204 17.15 14.43 7.36
C ARG A 204 16.70 13.62 8.58
N VAL A 205 16.18 12.41 8.35
CA VAL A 205 15.74 11.49 9.41
C VAL A 205 16.90 10.77 10.11
N ASP A 206 18.01 10.60 9.39
CA ASP A 206 19.31 10.08 9.87
C ASP A 206 19.26 8.78 10.69
N ASP A 207 18.73 7.73 10.06
CA ASP A 207 18.64 6.38 10.64
C ASP A 207 18.90 5.29 9.57
N ASP A 208 18.70 4.03 9.93
CA ASP A 208 19.01 2.85 9.11
C ASP A 208 18.37 2.86 7.72
N ARG A 209 17.26 3.59 7.53
CA ARG A 209 16.61 3.77 6.21
C ARG A 209 17.54 4.44 5.20
N CYS A 210 18.49 5.24 5.68
CA CYS A 210 19.43 5.97 4.83
C CYS A 210 20.44 5.04 4.14
N ASN A 211 20.72 3.86 4.68
CA ASN A 211 21.72 2.94 4.13
C ASN A 211 21.29 2.28 2.81
N ALA A 212 19.98 2.09 2.64
CA ALA A 212 19.38 1.47 1.46
C ALA A 212 18.63 2.49 0.56
N CYS A 213 18.81 3.78 0.81
CA CYS A 213 18.09 4.82 0.09
C CYS A 213 18.78 5.13 -1.25
N ASP A 214 18.03 5.07 -2.35
CA ASP A 214 18.52 5.40 -3.70
C ASP A 214 19.10 6.83 -3.80
N TYR A 215 18.63 7.73 -2.94
CA TYR A 215 19.06 9.13 -2.88
C TYR A 215 20.12 9.41 -1.81
N ALA A 216 20.71 8.39 -1.18
CA ALA A 216 21.64 8.58 -0.06
C ALA A 216 22.84 9.48 -0.43
N ALA A 217 23.35 9.34 -1.66
CA ALA A 217 24.47 10.12 -2.20
C ALA A 217 24.16 11.63 -2.27
N GLU A 218 22.93 12.01 -2.61
CA GLU A 218 22.49 13.40 -2.76
C GLU A 218 21.88 13.98 -1.46
N CYS A 219 21.25 13.12 -0.66
CA CYS A 219 20.49 13.48 0.54
C CYS A 219 21.36 14.15 1.63
N GLY A 220 22.66 13.85 1.66
CA GLY A 220 23.63 14.31 2.66
C GLY A 220 24.65 15.35 2.18
N THR A 221 24.64 15.73 0.90
CA THR A 221 25.55 16.81 0.47
C THR A 221 25.09 18.10 1.13
N ARG A 222 25.95 18.70 1.97
CA ARG A 222 25.79 20.10 2.38
C ARG A 222 25.65 20.89 1.09
N GLN A 223 24.46 21.38 0.79
CA GLN A 223 24.37 22.51 -0.12
C GLN A 223 25.31 23.55 0.50
N ARG A 224 26.43 23.83 -0.18
CA ARG A 224 27.26 24.98 0.14
C ARG A 224 26.30 26.15 0.05
N SER A 225 25.78 26.59 1.19
CA SER A 225 24.99 27.80 1.23
C SER A 225 25.90 28.89 0.68
N LEU A 226 25.36 29.84 -0.09
CA LEU A 226 26.12 30.99 -0.59
C LEU A 226 26.90 31.71 0.53
N ARG A 227 26.44 31.58 1.78
CA ARG A 227 27.13 32.03 2.99
C ARG A 227 28.51 31.39 3.21
N SER A 228 28.69 30.12 2.82
CA SER A 228 29.99 29.41 2.89
C SER A 228 30.94 29.69 1.72
N LEU A 229 30.49 30.43 0.70
CA LEU A 229 31.30 30.85 -0.46
C LEU A 229 31.67 32.34 -0.41
N LEU A 230 31.13 33.10 0.54
CA LEU A 230 31.32 34.56 0.66
C LEU A 230 31.90 35.02 2.02
N GLY A 231 32.38 34.11 2.87
CA GLY A 231 33.04 34.48 4.13
C GLY A 231 33.23 33.30 5.09
#